data_AF-A0AAU0RDB3-F1
#
_entry.id   AF-A0AAU0RDB3-F1
#
_cell.length_a   1.000
_cell.length_b   1.000
_cell.length_c   1.000
_cell.angle_alpha   90.00
_cell.angle_beta   90.00
_cell.angle_gamma   90.00
#
_symmetry.space_group_name_H-M   'P 1'
#
loop_
_entity.id
_entity.type
_entity.pdbx_description
1 polymer ?
#
loop_
_entity_poly.entity_id
_entity_poly.type
_entity_poly.pdbx_seq_one_letter_code
_entity_poly.pdbx_strand_id
1 'polypeptide(L)'
;MRYLTLLLICLAGTQIAMAQEPKPQQPTDPNAELKNVVMPQVRSQDTTIRRIMEELQKIQASDQSNSSAIQGLLQGREIDNITKYQLIRNNIVYASETYYLLNKKIIDLKSRTTTNNLDVFITSLNNPESKELGFSLSDRIVELVEKVVLKGKKDKNDDKSNKIVESTKSIIASPIFQSFTSLTPPLAIANSVMNFLHSVSVNNKEINQQTLKEFEKELNKYVVYYTALNDANNKFEYGLNFNKDQLNLLHDNLYDHIMFTASALKFNLPQRGNKSLGETLNDFFFDFKKEKVVLFFDDLENKYTKGKKVDYEALLRENPNLKEVNNQLEDLVLQTKRFENLYNEYFTLLDSYYGKVANALKIAQDNGLADKATIDAKQSEFRNLKDEAVKEIQASINIKELYNNTDKIKYRYRIF
;
A
#
# COMPACT_ATOMS: atom_id res chain seq x y z
N MET A 1 3.38 -57.86 -19.77
CA MET A 1 3.54 -59.25 -19.32
C MET A 1 4.77 -59.28 -18.40
N ARG A 2 4.59 -58.96 -17.12
CA ARG A 2 4.50 -59.88 -15.98
C ARG A 2 5.76 -60.75 -15.78
N TYR A 3 6.51 -60.36 -14.74
CA TYR A 3 7.22 -61.15 -13.72
C TYR A 3 7.88 -62.47 -14.13
N LEU A 4 9.19 -62.59 -13.84
CA LEU A 4 9.71 -63.80 -13.26
C LEU A 4 10.80 -63.48 -12.23
N THR A 5 10.76 -64.28 -11.17
CA THR A 5 11.34 -64.07 -9.86
C THR A 5 12.34 -65.20 -9.57
N LEU A 6 13.31 -64.90 -8.70
CA LEU A 6 14.19 -65.78 -7.90
C LEU A 6 15.23 -66.68 -8.65
N LEU A 7 16.53 -66.73 -8.31
CA LEU A 7 17.35 -66.90 -7.07
C LEU A 7 17.85 -68.35 -6.91
N LEU A 8 19.18 -68.55 -6.98
CA LEU A 8 19.95 -69.72 -6.52
C LEU A 8 21.44 -69.30 -6.43
N ILE A 9 21.94 -68.91 -5.26
CA ILE A 9 22.77 -69.68 -4.29
C ILE A 9 24.07 -70.24 -4.88
N CYS A 10 25.22 -69.78 -4.37
CA CYS A 10 26.30 -70.66 -3.94
C CYS A 10 27.21 -69.99 -2.89
N LEU A 11 27.53 -70.80 -1.87
CA LEU A 11 28.21 -70.52 -0.63
C LEU A 11 29.75 -70.48 -0.75
N ALA A 12 30.33 -69.91 0.30
CA ALA A 12 31.57 -70.32 1.01
C ALA A 12 32.89 -69.62 0.65
N GLY A 13 33.44 -68.97 1.68
CA GLY A 13 34.81 -68.44 1.74
C GLY A 13 35.01 -67.57 2.98
N THR A 14 34.96 -68.17 4.17
CA THR A 14 35.34 -67.52 5.43
C THR A 14 36.86 -67.46 5.56
N GLN A 15 37.42 -66.25 5.63
CA GLN A 15 38.68 -66.00 6.33
C GLN A 15 38.44 -64.96 7.42
N ILE A 16 38.66 -65.40 8.66
CA ILE A 16 38.63 -64.56 9.86
C ILE A 16 40.02 -63.93 9.98
N ALA A 17 40.09 -62.61 9.82
CA ALA A 17 41.19 -61.80 10.34
C ALA A 17 40.58 -60.82 11.37
N MET A 18 41.08 -60.87 12.60
CA MET A 18 40.58 -60.04 13.69
C MET A 18 41.09 -58.58 13.58
N ALA A 19 40.11 -57.68 13.66
CA ALA A 19 40.10 -56.40 14.39
C ALA A 19 41.05 -55.26 14.00
N GLN A 20 40.48 -54.28 13.27
CA GLN A 20 40.57 -52.86 13.65
C GLN A 20 39.13 -52.31 13.70
N GLU A 21 38.71 -51.79 14.85
CA GLU A 21 37.40 -51.13 15.01
C GLU A 21 37.36 -49.84 14.18
N PRO A 22 36.35 -49.63 13.30
CA PRO A 22 36.09 -48.33 12.72
C PRO A 22 35.45 -47.42 13.76
N LYS A 23 36.03 -46.24 13.97
CA LYS A 23 35.51 -45.16 14.83
C LYS A 23 34.04 -44.86 14.52
N PRO A 24 33.21 -44.48 15.51
CA PRO A 24 31.85 -44.01 15.28
C PRO A 24 31.86 -42.78 14.36
N GLN A 25 31.10 -42.84 13.27
CA GLN A 25 30.80 -41.65 12.46
C GLN A 25 30.06 -40.63 13.32
N GLN A 26 30.61 -39.42 13.42
CA GLN A 26 29.91 -38.27 13.99
C GLN A 26 28.62 -38.00 13.18
N PRO A 27 27.52 -37.60 13.84
CA PRO A 27 26.31 -37.20 13.13
C PRO A 27 26.63 -36.02 12.22
N THR A 28 26.40 -36.20 10.92
CA THR A 28 26.45 -35.14 9.91
C THR A 28 25.48 -34.03 10.27
N ASP A 29 26.01 -32.82 10.47
CA ASP A 29 25.25 -31.60 10.68
C ASP A 29 24.34 -31.33 9.46
N PRO A 30 23.00 -31.29 9.63
CA PRO A 30 22.06 -30.96 8.55
C PRO A 30 22.27 -29.56 7.95
N ASN A 31 23.08 -28.70 8.59
CA ASN A 31 23.37 -27.34 8.11
C ASN A 31 24.62 -27.24 7.23
N ALA A 32 25.33 -28.33 6.92
CA ALA A 32 26.52 -28.27 6.08
C ALA A 32 26.21 -27.92 4.61
N GLU A 33 25.02 -28.28 4.10
CA GLU A 33 24.62 -27.99 2.71
C GLU A 33 24.11 -26.55 2.49
N LEU A 34 23.80 -25.80 3.55
CA LEU A 34 23.34 -24.41 3.44
C LEU A 34 24.48 -23.38 3.31
N LYS A 35 25.74 -23.79 3.48
CA LYS A 35 26.89 -22.86 3.46
C LYS A 35 27.45 -22.55 2.07
N ASN A 36 27.05 -23.27 1.02
CA ASN A 36 27.61 -23.13 -0.33
C ASN A 36 26.60 -22.76 -1.42
N VAL A 37 25.54 -22.01 -1.08
CA VAL A 37 24.70 -21.39 -2.11
C VAL A 37 25.35 -20.10 -2.59
N VAL A 38 26.16 -20.20 -3.64
CA VAL A 38 26.59 -19.04 -4.43
C VAL A 38 25.37 -18.51 -5.17
N MET A 39 24.74 -17.46 -4.64
CA MET A 39 23.60 -16.82 -5.30
C MET A 39 24.05 -16.15 -6.61
N PRO A 40 23.35 -16.41 -7.74
CA PRO A 40 23.62 -15.67 -8.97
C PRO A 40 23.28 -14.19 -8.76
N GLN A 41 24.21 -13.30 -9.08
CA GLN A 41 23.96 -11.86 -9.09
C GLN A 41 23.02 -11.50 -10.25
N VAL A 42 21.72 -11.54 -9.98
CA VAL A 42 20.72 -10.94 -10.84
C VAL A 42 20.74 -9.43 -10.59
N ARG A 43 21.36 -8.68 -11.52
CA ARG A 43 21.21 -7.23 -11.60
C ARG A 43 19.84 -6.89 -12.22
N SER A 44 18.78 -6.97 -11.43
CA SER A 44 17.54 -6.24 -11.72
C SER A 44 17.23 -5.31 -10.55
N GLN A 45 16.80 -4.09 -10.86
CA GLN A 45 16.34 -3.07 -9.90
C GLN A 45 14.99 -3.47 -9.30
N ASP A 46 14.91 -4.66 -8.71
CA ASP A 46 13.67 -5.15 -8.11
C ASP A 46 13.59 -4.67 -6.66
N THR A 47 13.00 -3.49 -6.47
CA THR A 47 12.73 -2.91 -5.15
C THR A 47 11.97 -3.89 -4.25
N THR A 48 11.22 -4.82 -4.84
CA THR A 48 10.48 -5.90 -4.18
C THR A 48 11.42 -6.90 -3.50
N ILE A 49 12.46 -7.39 -4.21
CA ILE A 49 13.41 -8.38 -3.66
C ILE A 49 14.25 -7.75 -2.56
N ARG A 50 14.72 -6.51 -2.78
CA ARG A 50 15.47 -5.77 -1.77
C ARG A 50 14.65 -5.55 -0.51
N ARG A 51 13.37 -5.22 -0.66
CA ARG A 51 12.45 -5.04 0.47
C ARG A 51 12.16 -6.36 1.20
N ILE A 52 11.94 -7.45 0.48
CA ILE A 52 11.80 -8.80 1.08
C ILE A 52 13.06 -9.16 1.86
N MET A 53 14.26 -8.83 1.36
CA MET A 53 15.52 -9.04 2.08
C MET A 53 15.65 -8.16 3.32
N GLU A 54 15.26 -6.89 3.26
CA GLU A 54 15.26 -5.97 4.40
C GLU A 54 14.24 -6.41 5.48
N GLU A 55 13.06 -6.87 5.07
CA GLU A 55 12.05 -7.46 5.96
C GLU A 55 12.55 -8.77 6.59
N LEU A 56 13.20 -9.66 5.81
CA LEU A 56 13.83 -10.87 6.32
C LEU A 56 14.96 -10.56 7.32
N GLN A 57 15.76 -9.52 7.06
CA GLN A 57 16.82 -9.09 7.99
C GLN A 57 16.24 -8.49 9.27
N LYS A 58 15.19 -7.67 9.19
CA LYS A 58 14.49 -7.15 10.38
C LYS A 58 13.84 -8.27 11.19
N ILE A 59 13.22 -9.24 10.53
CA ILE A 59 12.68 -10.44 11.18
C ILE A 59 13.82 -11.21 11.84
N GLN A 60 14.93 -11.48 11.15
CA GLN A 60 16.09 -12.16 11.73
C GLN A 60 16.72 -11.40 12.91
N ALA A 61 16.79 -10.08 12.86
CA ALA A 61 17.31 -9.24 13.95
C ALA A 61 16.35 -9.22 15.15
N SER A 62 15.05 -9.11 14.90
CA SER A 62 14.01 -9.27 15.92
C SER A 62 14.06 -10.68 16.52
N ASP A 63 14.30 -11.69 15.70
CA ASP A 63 14.44 -13.09 16.10
C ASP A 63 15.69 -13.29 16.95
N GLN A 64 16.82 -12.67 16.62
CA GLN A 64 18.04 -12.73 17.42
C GLN A 64 17.90 -11.96 18.74
N SER A 65 17.28 -10.77 18.73
CA SER A 65 17.01 -10.00 19.95
C SER A 65 16.02 -10.72 20.86
N ASN A 66 14.96 -11.28 20.28
CA ASN A 66 13.98 -12.08 21.01
C ASN A 66 14.61 -13.37 21.50
N SER A 67 15.40 -14.07 20.67
CA SER A 67 16.15 -15.28 21.07
C SER A 67 17.16 -14.99 22.18
N SER A 68 17.83 -13.84 22.17
CA SER A 68 18.76 -13.44 23.23
C SER A 68 18.04 -13.06 24.52
N ALA A 69 16.90 -12.35 24.43
CA ALA A 69 16.03 -12.10 25.58
C ALA A 69 15.44 -13.41 26.14
N ILE A 70 15.07 -14.34 25.26
CA ILE A 70 14.58 -15.68 25.59
C ILE A 70 15.70 -16.53 26.21
N GLN A 71 16.93 -16.49 25.70
CA GLN A 71 18.09 -17.17 26.29
C GLN A 71 18.47 -16.57 27.64
N GLY A 72 18.34 -15.25 27.83
CA GLY A 72 18.48 -14.60 29.13
C GLY A 72 17.42 -15.05 30.14
N LEU A 73 16.19 -15.31 29.68
CA LEU A 73 15.10 -15.87 30.51
C LEU A 73 15.26 -17.38 30.77
N LEU A 74 15.85 -18.14 29.85
CA LEU A 74 16.06 -19.60 29.94
C LEU A 74 17.33 -20.00 30.71
N GLN A 75 18.38 -19.16 30.72
CA GLN A 75 19.61 -19.43 31.47
C GLN A 75 19.43 -19.30 32.99
N GLY A 76 18.25 -18.87 33.47
CA GLY A 76 17.90 -18.73 34.88
C GLY A 76 16.61 -19.44 35.29
N ARG A 77 16.61 -20.77 35.38
CA ARG A 77 15.56 -21.64 35.97
C ARG A 77 14.21 -21.70 35.23
N GLU A 78 13.43 -22.74 35.54
CA GLU A 78 11.98 -22.76 35.29
C GLU A 78 11.40 -21.38 35.61
N ILE A 79 10.81 -20.70 34.62
CA ILE A 79 10.30 -19.34 34.82
C ILE A 79 9.28 -19.39 35.97
N ASP A 80 9.59 -18.70 37.07
CA ASP A 80 8.74 -18.68 38.25
C ASP A 80 7.39 -18.02 37.92
N ASN A 81 6.35 -18.36 38.70
CA ASN A 81 4.98 -17.89 38.41
C ASN A 81 4.88 -16.35 38.42
N ILE A 82 5.76 -15.67 39.15
CA ILE A 82 5.88 -14.21 39.17
C ILE A 82 6.31 -13.70 37.79
N THR A 83 7.40 -14.23 37.25
CA THR A 83 7.94 -13.80 35.95
C THR A 83 6.97 -14.14 34.81
N LYS A 84 6.32 -15.32 34.85
CA LYS A 84 5.27 -15.69 33.88
C LYS A 84 4.11 -14.69 33.90
N TYR A 85 3.61 -14.38 35.10
CA TYR A 85 2.52 -13.44 35.26
C TYR A 85 2.90 -12.02 34.80
N GLN A 86 4.07 -11.52 35.19
CA GLN A 86 4.55 -10.19 34.78
C GLN A 86 4.69 -10.08 33.26
N LEU A 87 5.15 -11.14 32.60
CA LEU A 87 5.22 -11.21 31.14
C LEU A 87 3.82 -11.11 30.51
N ILE A 88 2.85 -11.91 30.98
CA ILE A 88 1.45 -11.86 30.54
C ILE A 88 0.90 -10.45 30.73
N ARG A 89 1.03 -9.88 31.93
CA ARG A 89 0.52 -8.56 32.29
C ARG A 89 1.07 -7.50 31.34
N ASN A 90 2.38 -7.45 31.18
CA ASN A 90 3.04 -6.48 30.31
C ASN A 90 2.58 -6.64 28.86
N ASN A 91 2.54 -7.87 28.34
CA ASN A 91 2.11 -8.14 26.98
C ASN A 91 0.67 -7.68 26.71
N ILE A 92 -0.26 -7.98 27.62
CA ILE A 92 -1.67 -7.62 27.47
C ILE A 92 -1.86 -6.10 27.63
N VAL A 93 -1.13 -5.45 28.53
CA VAL A 93 -1.13 -3.98 28.66
C VAL A 93 -0.62 -3.33 27.37
N TYR A 94 0.50 -3.79 26.81
CA TYR A 94 1.01 -3.26 25.54
C TYR A 94 0.07 -3.57 24.37
N ALA A 95 -0.56 -4.76 24.35
CA ALA A 95 -1.53 -5.12 23.34
C ALA A 95 -2.73 -4.16 23.31
N SER A 96 -3.26 -3.78 24.48
CA SER A 96 -4.38 -2.81 24.56
C SER A 96 -4.07 -1.47 23.89
N GLU A 97 -2.85 -0.96 24.09
CA GLU A 97 -2.36 0.24 23.40
C GLU A 97 -2.14 -0.01 21.89
N THR A 98 -1.60 -1.17 21.52
CA THR A 98 -1.41 -1.54 20.12
C THR A 98 -2.72 -1.63 19.35
N TYR A 99 -3.79 -2.19 19.93
CA TYR A 99 -5.12 -2.19 19.30
C TYR A 99 -5.59 -0.76 19.00
N TYR A 100 -5.48 0.14 19.99
CA TYR A 100 -5.89 1.53 19.85
C TYR A 100 -5.10 2.24 18.75
N LEU A 101 -3.77 2.14 18.80
CA LEU A 101 -2.88 2.75 17.82
C LEU A 101 -3.17 2.20 16.41
N LEU A 102 -3.30 0.88 16.27
CA LEU A 102 -3.56 0.24 14.98
C LEU A 102 -4.92 0.69 14.40
N ASN A 103 -5.98 0.72 15.19
CA ASN A 103 -7.28 1.25 14.77
C ASN A 103 -7.17 2.70 14.27
N LYS A 104 -6.52 3.56 15.06
CA LYS A 104 -6.30 4.97 14.70
C LYS A 104 -5.54 5.09 13.38
N LYS A 105 -4.44 4.35 13.21
CA LYS A 105 -3.62 4.43 12.00
C LYS A 105 -4.35 3.88 10.76
N ILE A 106 -5.17 2.84 10.91
CA ILE A 106 -6.04 2.32 9.84
C ILE A 106 -7.05 3.40 9.40
N ILE A 107 -7.72 4.04 10.36
CA ILE A 107 -8.67 5.13 10.08
C ILE A 107 -7.95 6.30 9.39
N ASP A 108 -6.81 6.73 9.93
CA ASP A 108 -6.00 7.81 9.37
C ASP A 108 -5.65 7.51 7.91
N LEU A 109 -5.11 6.33 7.60
CA LEU A 109 -4.74 5.94 6.23
C LEU A 109 -5.96 5.82 5.30
N LYS A 110 -7.09 5.26 5.77
CA LYS A 110 -8.35 5.18 4.99
C LYS A 110 -8.92 6.55 4.64
N SER A 111 -8.81 7.49 5.58
CA SER A 111 -9.36 8.85 5.45
C SER A 111 -8.54 9.75 4.53
N ARG A 112 -7.31 9.35 4.15
CA ARG A 112 -6.49 10.11 3.22
C ARG A 112 -7.05 10.01 1.80
N THR A 113 -7.86 11.00 1.45
CA THR A 113 -7.79 11.64 0.15
C THR A 113 -6.51 12.48 0.14
N THR A 114 -5.85 12.60 -1.00
CA THR A 114 -4.62 13.37 -1.18
C THR A 114 -4.79 14.83 -0.70
N THR A 115 -3.69 15.56 -0.44
CA THR A 115 -3.78 16.91 0.14
C THR A 115 -4.53 17.87 -0.78
N ASN A 116 -5.41 18.72 -0.21
CA ASN A 116 -6.27 19.64 -0.98
C ASN A 116 -5.52 20.42 -2.07
N ASN A 117 -4.31 20.94 -1.79
CA ASN A 117 -3.57 21.75 -2.77
C ASN A 117 -3.00 20.92 -3.93
N LEU A 118 -2.43 19.76 -3.64
CA LEU A 118 -1.90 18.86 -4.67
C LEU A 118 -3.02 18.28 -5.54
N ASP A 119 -4.17 17.99 -4.95
CA ASP A 119 -5.34 17.50 -5.69
C ASP A 119 -5.93 18.56 -6.60
N VAL A 120 -6.06 19.80 -6.11
CA VAL A 120 -6.46 20.94 -6.95
C VAL A 120 -5.46 21.13 -8.09
N PHE A 121 -4.16 21.07 -7.81
CA PHE A 121 -3.12 21.18 -8.83
C PHE A 121 -3.26 20.09 -9.91
N ILE A 122 -3.32 18.81 -9.53
CA ILE A 122 -3.43 17.72 -10.50
C ILE A 122 -4.77 17.77 -11.24
N THR A 123 -5.87 18.09 -10.54
CA THR A 123 -7.20 18.28 -11.15
C THR A 123 -7.17 19.39 -12.20
N SER A 124 -6.45 20.48 -11.93
CA SER A 124 -6.27 21.57 -12.90
C SER A 124 -5.48 21.13 -14.14
N LEU A 125 -4.45 20.29 -14.00
CA LEU A 125 -3.70 19.75 -15.14
C LEU A 125 -4.53 18.75 -15.98
N ASN A 126 -5.43 18.03 -15.32
CA ASN A 126 -6.34 17.08 -15.94
C ASN A 126 -7.52 17.74 -16.67
N ASN A 127 -7.87 18.98 -16.29
CA ASN A 127 -9.02 19.69 -16.84
C ASN A 127 -8.67 20.30 -18.22
N PRO A 128 -9.33 19.87 -19.32
CA PRO A 128 -9.05 20.36 -20.66
C PRO A 128 -9.31 21.86 -20.84
N GLU A 129 -10.17 22.44 -20.00
CA GLU A 129 -10.49 23.87 -20.01
C GLU A 129 -9.61 24.70 -19.08
N SER A 130 -8.79 24.04 -18.26
CA SER A 130 -7.83 24.74 -17.41
C SER A 130 -6.78 25.44 -18.27
N LYS A 131 -6.36 26.63 -17.82
CA LYS A 131 -5.29 27.42 -18.44
C LYS A 131 -3.99 27.33 -17.66
N GLU A 132 -3.83 26.32 -16.83
CA GLU A 132 -2.66 26.14 -15.95
C GLU A 132 -1.34 26.01 -16.72
N LEU A 133 -1.41 25.45 -17.94
CA LEU A 133 -0.29 25.38 -18.88
C LEU A 133 -0.23 26.58 -19.84
N GLY A 134 -1.05 27.61 -19.64
CA GLY A 134 -1.14 28.79 -20.51
C GLY A 134 -2.04 28.60 -21.75
N PHE A 135 -2.73 27.47 -21.88
CA PHE A 135 -3.71 27.21 -22.93
C PHE A 135 -4.86 26.36 -22.39
N SER A 136 -6.07 26.48 -22.96
CA SER A 136 -7.09 25.43 -22.87
C SER A 136 -7.06 24.57 -24.14
N LEU A 137 -7.46 23.31 -24.04
CA LEU A 137 -7.56 22.41 -25.19
C LEU A 137 -8.49 22.99 -26.26
N SER A 138 -9.62 23.56 -25.83
CA SER A 138 -10.59 24.24 -26.70
C SER A 138 -9.98 25.38 -27.50
N ASP A 139 -9.28 26.31 -26.82
CA ASP A 139 -8.60 27.44 -27.48
C ASP A 139 -7.58 26.91 -28.49
N ARG A 140 -6.86 25.86 -28.11
CA ARG A 140 -5.79 25.31 -28.95
C ARG A 140 -6.29 24.55 -30.16
N ILE A 141 -7.40 23.84 -30.06
CA ILE A 141 -8.06 23.21 -31.21
C ILE A 141 -8.51 24.26 -32.22
N VAL A 142 -9.13 25.35 -31.75
CA VAL A 142 -9.54 26.47 -32.61
C VAL A 142 -8.33 27.09 -33.31
N GLU A 143 -7.26 27.37 -32.55
CA GLU A 143 -6.01 27.88 -33.14
C GLU A 143 -5.40 26.92 -34.18
N LEU A 144 -5.46 25.61 -33.94
CA LEU A 144 -4.96 24.62 -34.90
C LEU A 144 -5.79 24.61 -36.18
N VAL A 145 -7.12 24.75 -36.09
CA VAL A 145 -7.99 24.90 -37.27
C VAL A 145 -7.59 26.16 -38.04
N GLU A 146 -7.41 27.29 -37.37
CA GLU A 146 -7.02 28.55 -38.02
C GLU A 146 -5.62 28.52 -38.65
N LYS A 147 -4.65 27.90 -37.98
CA LYS A 147 -3.24 27.89 -38.39
C LYS A 147 -2.92 26.80 -39.42
N VAL A 148 -3.59 25.65 -39.35
CA VAL A 148 -3.32 24.48 -40.19
C VAL A 148 -4.38 24.32 -41.28
N VAL A 149 -5.66 24.31 -40.91
CA VAL A 149 -6.77 24.07 -41.87
C VAL A 149 -7.03 25.27 -42.76
N LEU A 150 -6.97 26.49 -42.19
CA LEU A 150 -7.20 27.74 -42.94
C LEU A 150 -5.91 28.40 -43.46
N LYS A 151 -4.78 27.68 -43.41
CA LYS A 151 -3.47 28.18 -43.83
C LYS A 151 -3.49 28.61 -45.31
N GLY A 152 -3.06 29.84 -45.59
CA GLY A 152 -2.92 30.35 -46.96
C GLY A 152 -4.23 30.82 -47.63
N LYS A 153 -5.36 30.81 -46.91
CA LYS A 153 -6.59 31.46 -47.40
C LYS A 153 -6.41 32.98 -47.46
N LYS A 154 -6.67 33.57 -48.63
CA LYS A 154 -6.52 35.01 -48.90
C LYS A 154 -7.45 35.88 -48.05
N ASP A 155 -8.60 35.34 -47.66
CA ASP A 155 -9.55 36.03 -46.78
C ASP A 155 -9.99 35.10 -45.66
N LYS A 156 -9.41 35.30 -44.47
CA LYS A 156 -9.78 34.53 -43.27
C LYS A 156 -11.18 34.88 -42.77
N ASN A 157 -11.77 35.96 -43.28
CA ASN A 157 -13.11 36.43 -42.93
C ASN A 157 -14.18 35.99 -43.95
N ASP A 158 -13.88 35.05 -44.87
CA ASP A 158 -14.91 34.51 -45.75
C ASP A 158 -15.93 33.65 -44.96
N ASP A 159 -17.19 33.68 -45.39
CA ASP A 159 -18.29 32.99 -44.71
C ASP A 159 -18.04 31.49 -44.51
N LYS A 160 -17.24 30.85 -45.39
CA LYS A 160 -16.94 29.41 -45.30
C LYS A 160 -15.92 29.11 -44.20
N SER A 161 -14.91 29.95 -44.06
CA SER A 161 -13.86 29.85 -43.05
C SER A 161 -14.43 30.14 -41.67
N ASN A 162 -15.28 31.17 -41.56
CA ASN A 162 -16.01 31.47 -40.33
C ASN A 162 -16.93 30.31 -39.90
N LYS A 163 -17.68 29.71 -40.83
CA LYS A 163 -18.53 28.54 -40.54
C LYS A 163 -17.75 27.32 -40.04
N ILE A 164 -16.53 27.09 -40.54
CA ILE A 164 -15.68 25.99 -40.07
C ILE A 164 -15.24 26.23 -38.62
N VAL A 165 -14.81 27.45 -38.30
CA VAL A 165 -14.41 27.84 -36.95
C VAL A 165 -15.60 27.79 -35.98
N GLU A 166 -16.75 28.33 -36.36
CA GLU A 166 -17.98 28.31 -35.55
C GLU A 166 -18.49 26.89 -35.30
N SER A 167 -18.45 26.02 -36.31
CA SER A 167 -18.84 24.61 -36.17
C SER A 167 -17.87 23.87 -35.24
N THR A 168 -16.56 24.15 -35.33
CA THR A 168 -15.56 23.59 -34.43
C THR A 168 -15.84 24.02 -32.98
N LYS A 169 -16.09 25.31 -32.75
CA LYS A 169 -16.47 25.84 -31.42
C LYS A 169 -17.76 25.20 -30.91
N SER A 170 -18.74 24.98 -31.78
CA SER A 170 -20.02 24.34 -31.41
C SER A 170 -19.86 22.87 -31.05
N ILE A 171 -18.97 22.14 -31.73
CA ILE A 171 -18.62 20.75 -31.38
C ILE A 171 -17.98 20.72 -29.99
N ILE A 172 -16.99 21.58 -29.76
CA ILE A 172 -16.27 21.68 -28.49
C ILE A 172 -17.22 22.04 -27.33
N ALA A 173 -18.10 23.01 -27.55
CA ALA A 173 -19.09 23.47 -26.56
C ALA A 173 -20.29 22.54 -26.38
N SER A 174 -20.30 21.38 -27.06
CA SER A 174 -21.41 20.44 -26.97
C SER A 174 -21.64 19.99 -25.52
N PRO A 175 -22.89 20.04 -25.01
CA PRO A 175 -23.22 19.57 -23.66
C PRO A 175 -22.79 18.13 -23.40
N ILE A 176 -22.69 17.31 -24.46
CA ILE A 176 -22.19 15.93 -24.39
C ILE A 176 -20.78 15.89 -23.79
N PHE A 177 -19.93 16.89 -24.08
CA PHE A 177 -18.57 16.97 -23.54
C PHE A 177 -18.49 17.70 -22.20
N GLN A 178 -19.49 18.53 -21.87
CA GLN A 178 -19.60 19.22 -20.58
C GLN A 178 -20.14 18.32 -19.45
N SER A 179 -20.90 17.27 -19.79
CA SER A 179 -21.49 16.34 -18.82
C SER A 179 -20.53 15.29 -18.27
N PHE A 180 -19.31 15.18 -18.82
CA PHE A 180 -18.31 14.26 -18.31
C PHE A 180 -17.57 14.88 -17.12
N THR A 181 -17.90 14.43 -15.91
CA THR A 181 -17.06 14.61 -14.72
C THR A 181 -15.80 13.72 -14.74
N SER A 182 -15.61 12.93 -15.80
CA SER A 182 -14.49 12.02 -16.00
C SER A 182 -13.53 12.50 -17.10
N LEU A 183 -12.35 11.87 -17.13
CA LEU A 183 -11.15 12.20 -17.90
C LEU A 183 -11.17 11.83 -19.40
N THR A 184 -12.32 11.38 -19.93
CA THR A 184 -12.57 10.99 -21.34
C THR A 184 -12.81 12.12 -22.39
N PRO A 185 -13.09 13.40 -22.05
CA PRO A 185 -13.42 14.46 -23.01
C PRO A 185 -12.39 14.76 -24.11
N PRO A 186 -11.07 14.80 -23.85
CA PRO A 186 -10.09 15.23 -24.85
C PRO A 186 -10.07 14.38 -26.12
N LEU A 187 -10.16 13.06 -25.95
CA LEU A 187 -10.20 12.10 -27.06
C LEU A 187 -11.51 12.21 -27.86
N ALA A 188 -12.63 12.35 -27.16
CA ALA A 188 -13.93 12.45 -27.81
C ALA A 188 -14.05 13.76 -28.61
N ILE A 189 -13.60 14.88 -28.03
CA ILE A 189 -13.54 16.19 -28.72
C ILE A 189 -12.62 16.08 -29.95
N ALA A 190 -11.42 15.52 -29.80
CA ALA A 190 -10.48 15.36 -30.90
C ALA A 190 -11.07 14.54 -32.06
N ASN A 191 -11.70 13.40 -31.76
CA ASN A 191 -12.35 12.55 -32.76
C ASN A 191 -13.52 13.26 -33.45
N SER A 192 -14.36 13.98 -32.70
CA SER A 192 -15.49 14.72 -33.28
C SER A 192 -15.04 15.85 -34.20
N VAL A 193 -13.98 16.59 -33.83
CA VAL A 193 -13.41 17.64 -34.68
C VAL A 193 -12.75 17.03 -35.92
N MET A 194 -12.02 15.91 -35.78
CA MET A 194 -11.44 15.20 -36.93
C MET A 194 -12.52 14.72 -37.91
N ASN A 195 -13.58 14.07 -37.42
CA ASN A 195 -14.69 13.59 -38.26
C ASN A 195 -15.40 14.75 -38.98
N PHE A 196 -15.58 15.88 -38.29
CA PHE A 196 -16.09 17.09 -38.91
C PHE A 196 -15.18 17.60 -40.04
N LEU A 197 -13.88 17.73 -39.79
CA LEU A 197 -12.93 18.19 -40.81
C LEU A 197 -12.83 17.24 -42.02
N HIS A 198 -12.91 15.93 -41.78
CA HIS A 198 -13.04 14.93 -42.85
C HIS A 198 -14.29 15.17 -43.69
N SER A 199 -15.45 15.40 -43.07
CA SER A 199 -16.70 15.71 -43.77
C SER A 199 -16.59 16.99 -44.61
N VAL A 200 -15.97 18.04 -44.06
CA VAL A 200 -15.75 19.30 -44.78
C VAL A 200 -14.81 19.11 -45.98
N SER A 201 -13.76 18.27 -45.85
CA SER A 201 -12.79 18.01 -46.92
C SER A 201 -13.39 17.40 -48.18
N VAL A 202 -14.49 16.65 -48.06
CA VAL A 202 -15.21 16.08 -49.21
C VAL A 202 -15.74 17.17 -50.14
N ASN A 203 -16.18 18.28 -49.57
CA ASN A 203 -16.82 19.39 -50.30
C ASN A 203 -15.88 20.59 -50.50
N ASN A 204 -14.68 20.59 -49.90
CA ASN A 204 -13.72 21.67 -49.95
C ASN A 204 -12.33 21.18 -50.36
N LYS A 205 -11.98 21.34 -51.63
CA LYS A 205 -10.69 20.91 -52.21
C LYS A 205 -9.46 21.59 -51.59
N GLU A 206 -9.63 22.71 -50.88
CA GLU A 206 -8.55 23.41 -50.18
C GLU A 206 -8.14 22.67 -48.90
N ILE A 207 -9.05 21.91 -48.29
CA ILE A 207 -8.78 21.04 -47.14
C ILE A 207 -8.50 19.65 -47.69
N ASN A 208 -7.24 19.40 -48.04
CA ASN A 208 -6.83 18.13 -48.62
C ASN A 208 -6.32 17.15 -47.55
N GLN A 209 -6.01 15.93 -47.97
CA GLN A 209 -5.54 14.87 -47.07
C GLN A 209 -4.25 15.24 -46.31
N GLN A 210 -3.37 16.04 -46.92
CA GLN A 210 -2.14 16.49 -46.26
C GLN A 210 -2.44 17.47 -45.13
N THR A 211 -3.34 18.42 -45.35
CA THR A 211 -3.82 19.35 -44.31
C THR A 211 -4.43 18.61 -43.13
N LEU A 212 -5.26 17.59 -43.39
CA LEU A 212 -5.88 16.77 -42.33
C LEU A 212 -4.83 15.98 -41.53
N LYS A 213 -3.83 15.38 -42.20
CA LYS A 213 -2.73 14.68 -41.54
C LYS A 213 -1.89 15.62 -40.67
N GLU A 214 -1.63 16.84 -41.13
CA GLU A 214 -0.90 17.85 -40.35
C GLU A 214 -1.69 18.29 -39.12
N PHE A 215 -3.00 18.51 -39.28
CA PHE A 215 -3.88 18.86 -38.16
C PHE A 215 -3.96 17.71 -37.15
N GLU A 216 -4.17 16.47 -37.61
CA GLU A 216 -4.19 15.27 -36.76
C GLU A 216 -2.88 15.12 -35.98
N LYS A 217 -1.73 15.30 -36.65
CA LYS A 217 -0.41 15.24 -36.01
C LYS A 217 -0.26 16.27 -34.89
N GLU A 218 -0.67 17.51 -35.12
CA GLU A 218 -0.57 18.57 -34.10
C GLU A 218 -1.59 18.37 -32.96
N LEU A 219 -2.81 17.92 -33.27
CA LEU A 219 -3.83 17.61 -32.27
C LEU A 219 -3.43 16.42 -31.38
N ASN A 220 -2.81 15.39 -31.96
CA ASN A 220 -2.38 14.19 -31.25
C ASN A 220 -1.39 14.49 -30.11
N LYS A 221 -0.60 15.57 -30.23
CA LYS A 221 0.30 16.00 -29.15
C LYS A 221 -0.44 16.30 -27.83
N TYR A 222 -1.60 16.94 -27.92
CA TYR A 222 -2.46 17.24 -26.75
C TYR A 222 -3.17 15.98 -26.25
N VAL A 223 -3.64 15.15 -27.17
CA VAL A 223 -4.31 13.88 -26.86
C VAL A 223 -3.40 12.96 -26.05
N VAL A 224 -2.13 12.82 -26.44
CA VAL A 224 -1.14 11.98 -25.74
C VAL A 224 -0.91 12.49 -24.31
N TYR A 225 -0.82 13.81 -24.10
CA TYR A 225 -0.69 14.40 -22.77
C TYR A 225 -1.87 14.04 -21.86
N TYR A 226 -3.10 14.34 -22.30
CA TYR A 226 -4.30 14.06 -21.50
C TYR A 226 -4.54 12.56 -21.29
N THR A 227 -4.16 11.73 -22.25
CA THR A 227 -4.26 10.27 -22.14
C THR A 227 -3.28 9.73 -21.09
N ALA A 228 -2.05 10.24 -21.04
CA ALA A 228 -1.07 9.84 -20.03
C ALA A 228 -1.54 10.20 -18.61
N LEU A 229 -2.13 11.38 -18.45
CA LEU A 229 -2.74 11.83 -17.20
C LEU A 229 -3.94 10.97 -16.79
N ASN A 230 -4.85 10.70 -17.71
CA ASN A 230 -6.01 9.85 -17.46
C ASN A 230 -5.62 8.43 -17.04
N ASP A 231 -4.66 7.81 -17.74
CA ASP A 231 -4.13 6.49 -17.38
C ASP A 231 -3.51 6.49 -15.98
N ALA A 232 -2.81 7.56 -15.60
CA ALA A 232 -2.25 7.71 -14.26
C ALA A 232 -3.35 7.73 -13.19
N ASN A 233 -4.40 8.53 -13.39
CA ASN A 233 -5.51 8.67 -12.46
C ASN A 233 -6.29 7.35 -12.30
N ASN A 234 -6.67 6.70 -13.39
CA ASN A 234 -7.45 5.45 -13.34
C ASN A 234 -6.67 4.33 -12.61
N LYS A 235 -5.37 4.20 -12.89
CA LYS A 235 -4.52 3.22 -12.20
C LYS A 235 -4.35 3.56 -10.72
N PHE A 236 -4.23 4.85 -10.39
CA PHE A 236 -4.13 5.30 -9.01
C PHE A 236 -5.43 5.04 -8.23
N GLU A 237 -6.58 5.39 -8.80
CA GLU A 237 -7.90 5.16 -8.20
C GLU A 237 -8.16 3.67 -7.96
N TYR A 238 -7.87 2.82 -8.95
CA TYR A 238 -7.98 1.36 -8.78
C TYR A 238 -7.10 0.85 -7.64
N GLY A 239 -5.82 1.25 -7.61
CA GLY A 239 -4.89 0.86 -6.56
C GLY A 239 -5.31 1.37 -5.17
N LEU A 240 -5.86 2.59 -5.10
CA LEU A 240 -6.34 3.20 -3.87
C LEU A 240 -7.57 2.46 -3.32
N ASN A 241 -8.51 2.10 -4.19
CA ASN A 241 -9.69 1.30 -3.81
C ASN A 241 -9.27 -0.08 -3.30
N PHE A 242 -8.36 -0.76 -3.99
CA PHE A 242 -7.81 -2.03 -3.53
C PHE A 242 -7.14 -1.91 -2.15
N ASN A 243 -6.31 -0.88 -1.94
CA ASN A 243 -5.67 -0.63 -0.64
C ASN A 243 -6.70 -0.37 0.46
N LYS A 244 -7.75 0.43 0.17
CA LYS A 244 -8.87 0.67 1.10
C LYS A 244 -9.62 -0.60 1.46
N ASP A 245 -9.87 -1.49 0.50
CA ASP A 245 -10.52 -2.79 0.75
C ASP A 245 -9.66 -3.68 1.65
N GLN A 246 -8.35 -3.71 1.44
CA GLN A 246 -7.43 -4.44 2.32
C GLN A 246 -7.37 -3.84 3.73
N LEU A 247 -7.45 -2.51 3.85
CA LEU A 247 -7.54 -1.84 5.14
C LEU A 247 -8.86 -2.13 5.85
N ASN A 248 -9.99 -2.21 5.12
CA ASN A 248 -11.27 -2.63 5.69
C ASN A 248 -11.20 -4.04 6.25
N LEU A 249 -10.66 -4.99 5.47
CA LEU A 249 -10.47 -6.36 5.91
C LEU A 249 -9.53 -6.44 7.14
N LEU A 250 -8.46 -5.66 7.17
CA LEU A 250 -7.60 -5.59 8.35
C LEU A 250 -8.34 -5.02 9.57
N HIS A 251 -9.19 -4.01 9.35
CA HIS A 251 -10.00 -3.39 10.40
C HIS A 251 -11.00 -4.39 11.00
N ASP A 252 -11.65 -5.21 10.16
CA ASP A 252 -12.55 -6.29 10.60
C ASP A 252 -11.79 -7.34 11.42
N ASN A 253 -10.63 -7.79 10.95
CA ASN A 253 -9.80 -8.76 11.69
C ASN A 253 -9.32 -8.20 13.05
N LEU A 254 -9.04 -6.89 13.11
CA LEU A 254 -8.70 -6.21 14.35
C LEU A 254 -9.87 -6.22 15.33
N TYR A 255 -11.07 -5.95 14.83
CA TYR A 255 -12.29 -5.98 15.62
C TYR A 255 -12.57 -7.37 16.19
N ASP A 256 -12.47 -8.43 15.39
CA ASP A 256 -12.70 -9.79 15.87
C ASP A 256 -11.67 -10.20 16.93
N HIS A 257 -10.42 -9.77 16.76
CA HIS A 257 -9.33 -10.10 17.70
C HIS A 257 -9.41 -9.33 19.02
N ILE A 258 -9.76 -8.03 18.99
CA ILE A 258 -10.00 -7.26 20.22
C ILE A 258 -11.27 -7.73 20.93
N MET A 259 -12.32 -8.09 20.18
CA MET A 259 -13.54 -8.70 20.73
C MET A 259 -13.21 -9.95 21.52
N PHE A 260 -12.46 -10.89 20.93
CA PHE A 260 -12.00 -12.09 21.62
C PHE A 260 -11.22 -11.74 22.89
N THR A 261 -10.22 -10.86 22.77
CA THR A 261 -9.32 -10.51 23.87
C THR A 261 -10.07 -9.86 25.04
N ALA A 262 -10.91 -8.87 24.77
CA ALA A 262 -11.71 -8.20 25.78
C ALA A 262 -12.72 -9.15 26.43
N SER A 263 -13.37 -10.03 25.63
CA SER A 263 -14.29 -11.06 26.14
C SER A 263 -13.59 -12.04 27.08
N ALA A 264 -12.43 -12.55 26.66
CA ALA A 264 -11.63 -13.48 27.44
C ALA A 264 -11.14 -12.85 28.76
N LEU A 265 -10.85 -11.55 28.76
CA LEU A 265 -10.52 -10.78 29.97
C LEU A 265 -11.75 -10.33 30.77
N LYS A 266 -12.97 -10.68 30.33
CA LYS A 266 -14.25 -10.37 30.97
C LYS A 266 -14.55 -8.86 31.06
N PHE A 267 -14.06 -8.08 30.10
CA PHE A 267 -14.46 -6.68 29.94
C PHE A 267 -15.88 -6.59 29.39
N ASN A 268 -16.59 -5.53 29.75
CA ASN A 268 -17.89 -5.22 29.15
C ASN A 268 -17.68 -4.76 27.70
N LEU A 269 -18.39 -5.39 26.77
CA LEU A 269 -18.24 -5.16 25.35
C LEU A 269 -19.37 -4.26 24.86
N PRO A 270 -19.08 -3.16 24.15
CA PRO A 270 -20.13 -2.38 23.50
C PRO A 270 -20.85 -3.22 22.44
N GLN A 271 -22.16 -3.06 22.34
CA GLN A 271 -22.93 -3.68 21.26
C GLN A 271 -22.73 -2.87 19.97
N ARG A 272 -22.36 -3.55 18.88
CA ARG A 272 -22.16 -2.94 17.56
C ARG A 272 -23.42 -2.25 17.02
N GLY A 273 -24.59 -2.89 17.13
CA GLY A 273 -25.84 -2.37 16.57
C GLY A 273 -25.68 -1.99 15.08
N ASN A 274 -26.15 -0.79 14.70
CA ASN A 274 -26.05 -0.23 13.34
C ASN A 274 -24.83 0.69 13.13
N LYS A 275 -23.88 0.76 14.08
CA LYS A 275 -22.72 1.67 13.98
C LYS A 275 -21.71 1.18 12.95
N SER A 276 -20.95 2.11 12.37
CA SER A 276 -19.78 1.74 11.57
C SER A 276 -18.74 1.04 12.45
N LEU A 277 -17.85 0.29 11.80
CA LEU A 277 -16.79 -0.43 12.51
C LEU A 277 -15.85 0.52 13.27
N GLY A 278 -15.50 1.66 12.66
CA GLY A 278 -14.66 2.68 13.29
C GLY A 278 -15.31 3.30 14.53
N GLU A 279 -16.61 3.60 14.48
CA GLU A 279 -17.36 4.10 15.64
C GLU A 279 -17.44 3.04 16.75
N THR A 280 -17.72 1.79 16.39
CA THR A 280 -17.79 0.68 17.36
C THR A 280 -16.44 0.47 18.05
N LEU A 281 -15.34 0.55 17.30
CA LEU A 281 -13.99 0.44 17.86
C LEU A 281 -13.62 1.63 18.74
N ASN A 282 -14.03 2.85 18.38
CA ASN A 282 -13.84 4.01 19.25
C ASN A 282 -14.57 3.84 20.59
N ASP A 283 -15.80 3.30 20.58
CA ASP A 283 -16.52 2.93 21.80
C ASP A 283 -15.76 1.88 22.62
N PHE A 284 -15.19 0.87 21.95
CA PHE A 284 -14.34 -0.16 22.56
C PHE A 284 -13.17 0.45 23.34
N PHE A 285 -12.49 1.45 22.77
CA PHE A 285 -11.31 2.06 23.38
C PHE A 285 -11.64 3.04 24.53
N PHE A 286 -12.91 3.34 24.81
CA PHE A 286 -13.25 4.02 26.07
C PHE A 286 -13.05 3.08 27.27
N ASP A 287 -13.44 1.82 27.13
CA ASP A 287 -13.45 0.82 28.22
C ASP A 287 -12.25 -0.14 28.16
N PHE A 288 -11.76 -0.47 26.97
CA PHE A 288 -10.61 -1.33 26.73
C PHE A 288 -9.38 -0.52 26.29
N LYS A 289 -8.89 0.31 27.21
CA LYS A 289 -7.64 1.09 27.06
C LYS A 289 -6.60 0.71 28.09
N LYS A 290 -5.36 1.11 27.82
CA LYS A 290 -4.19 0.78 28.64
C LYS A 290 -4.41 0.99 30.13
N GLU A 291 -4.95 2.13 30.55
CA GLU A 291 -5.15 2.45 31.97
C GLU A 291 -6.16 1.48 32.62
N LYS A 292 -7.22 1.12 31.89
CA LYS A 292 -8.25 0.18 32.38
C LYS A 292 -7.71 -1.24 32.48
N VAL A 293 -6.86 -1.65 31.54
CA VAL A 293 -6.19 -2.95 31.57
C VAL A 293 -5.18 -3.03 32.71
N VAL A 294 -4.44 -1.94 32.99
CA VAL A 294 -3.56 -1.87 34.16
C VAL A 294 -4.36 -2.04 35.45
N LEU A 295 -5.46 -1.28 35.62
CA LEU A 295 -6.34 -1.40 36.77
C LEU A 295 -6.92 -2.81 36.94
N PHE A 296 -7.32 -3.46 35.84
CA PHE A 296 -7.76 -4.86 35.86
C PHE A 296 -6.70 -5.80 36.47
N PHE A 297 -5.44 -5.64 36.10
CA PHE A 297 -4.36 -6.46 36.67
C PHE A 297 -4.09 -6.10 38.14
N ASP A 298 -4.15 -4.83 38.51
CA ASP A 298 -3.97 -4.39 39.90
C ASP A 298 -5.07 -4.97 40.81
N ASP A 299 -6.34 -4.94 40.35
CA ASP A 299 -7.47 -5.57 41.05
C ASP A 299 -7.30 -7.09 41.15
N LEU A 300 -6.76 -7.72 40.10
CA LEU A 300 -6.47 -9.14 40.09
C LEU A 300 -5.37 -9.49 41.11
N GLU A 301 -4.27 -8.74 41.18
CA GLU A 301 -3.21 -8.96 42.18
C GLU A 301 -3.76 -8.78 43.61
N ASN A 302 -4.60 -7.76 43.84
CA ASN A 302 -5.25 -7.53 45.13
C ASN A 302 -6.12 -8.73 45.56
N LYS A 303 -6.91 -9.31 44.64
CA LYS A 303 -7.76 -10.48 44.92
C LYS A 303 -6.96 -11.71 45.37
N TYR A 304 -5.77 -11.91 44.83
CA TYR A 304 -4.90 -13.05 45.14
C TYR A 304 -3.84 -12.74 46.19
N THR A 305 -3.91 -11.57 46.83
CA THR A 305 -3.01 -11.20 47.93
C THR A 305 -3.44 -11.88 49.23
N LYS A 306 -2.55 -12.70 49.80
CA LYS A 306 -2.72 -13.30 51.12
C LYS A 306 -1.67 -12.71 52.06
N GLY A 307 -2.11 -11.90 53.02
CA GLY A 307 -1.19 -11.15 53.88
C GLY A 307 -0.46 -10.05 53.10
N LYS A 308 0.87 -10.15 52.96
CA LYS A 308 1.73 -9.17 52.24
C LYS A 308 2.31 -9.70 50.92
N LYS A 309 1.85 -10.85 50.43
CA LYS A 309 2.37 -11.47 49.19
C LYS A 309 1.22 -11.94 48.30
N VAL A 310 1.40 -11.77 46.99
CA VAL A 310 0.48 -12.27 45.96
C VAL A 310 0.76 -13.76 45.70
N ASP A 311 -0.30 -14.57 45.68
CA ASP A 311 -0.25 -15.99 45.33
C ASP A 311 -0.35 -16.17 43.81
N TYR A 312 0.77 -15.95 43.10
CA TYR A 312 0.82 -15.99 41.63
C TYR A 312 0.54 -17.38 41.04
N GLU A 313 0.76 -18.45 41.80
CA GLU A 313 0.42 -19.81 41.36
C GLU A 313 -1.10 -19.99 41.30
N ALA A 314 -1.80 -19.65 42.39
CA ALA A 314 -3.26 -19.70 42.41
C ALA A 314 -3.87 -18.75 41.37
N LEU A 315 -3.31 -17.55 41.21
CA LEU A 315 -3.76 -16.57 40.22
C LEU A 315 -3.71 -17.16 38.81
N LEU A 316 -2.56 -17.68 38.38
CA LEU A 316 -2.41 -18.21 37.03
C LEU A 316 -3.25 -19.47 36.79
N ARG A 317 -3.40 -20.33 37.81
CA ARG A 317 -4.21 -21.55 37.72
C ARG A 317 -5.70 -21.25 37.57
N GLU A 318 -6.21 -20.25 38.29
CA GLU A 318 -7.64 -19.89 38.29
C GLU A 318 -8.03 -18.92 37.16
N ASN A 319 -7.06 -18.35 36.45
CA ASN A 319 -7.29 -17.43 35.34
C ASN A 319 -6.58 -17.92 34.05
N PRO A 320 -6.96 -19.10 33.52
CA PRO A 320 -6.32 -19.69 32.33
C PRO A 320 -6.50 -18.82 31.06
N ASN A 321 -7.56 -18.01 31.02
CA ASN A 321 -7.86 -17.03 29.99
C ASN A 321 -6.71 -16.02 29.78
N LEU A 322 -5.94 -15.68 30.81
CA LEU A 322 -4.81 -14.76 30.67
C LEU A 322 -3.71 -15.31 29.76
N LYS A 323 -3.44 -16.60 29.89
CA LYS A 323 -2.49 -17.32 29.05
C LYS A 323 -3.01 -17.50 27.63
N GLU A 324 -4.30 -17.79 27.49
CA GLU A 324 -4.95 -17.91 26.18
C GLU A 324 -4.83 -16.61 25.38
N VAL A 325 -5.20 -15.48 26.00
CA VAL A 325 -5.06 -14.15 25.40
C VAL A 325 -3.60 -13.87 25.04
N ASN A 326 -2.66 -14.08 25.96
CA ASN A 326 -1.24 -13.85 25.70
C ASN A 326 -0.73 -14.66 24.50
N ASN A 327 -1.16 -15.92 24.37
CA ASN A 327 -0.74 -16.79 23.28
C ASN A 327 -1.33 -16.38 21.91
N GLN A 328 -2.42 -15.61 21.89
CA GLN A 328 -3.00 -15.07 20.66
C GLN A 328 -2.44 -13.69 20.25
N LEU A 329 -1.55 -13.09 21.06
CA LEU A 329 -0.97 -11.78 20.72
C LEU A 329 -0.02 -11.84 19.51
N GLU A 330 0.41 -13.02 19.09
CA GLU A 330 1.11 -13.22 17.81
C GLU A 330 0.27 -12.69 16.64
N ASP A 331 -1.04 -12.96 16.64
CA ASP A 331 -1.95 -12.52 15.58
C ASP A 331 -2.07 -11.00 15.54
N LEU A 332 -2.12 -10.33 16.70
CA LEU A 332 -2.10 -8.86 16.76
C LEU A 332 -0.81 -8.30 16.16
N VAL A 333 0.34 -8.90 16.48
CA VAL A 333 1.62 -8.48 15.89
C VAL A 333 1.62 -8.69 14.37
N LEU A 334 1.09 -9.82 13.87
CA LEU A 334 0.94 -10.06 12.44
C LEU A 334 0.03 -9.02 11.77
N GLN A 335 -1.06 -8.62 12.42
CA GLN A 335 -1.94 -7.56 11.93
C GLN A 335 -1.21 -6.20 11.83
N THR A 336 -0.36 -5.85 12.78
CA THR A 336 0.45 -4.61 12.69
C THR A 336 1.45 -4.64 11.53
N LYS A 337 2.04 -5.81 11.23
CA LYS A 337 2.90 -5.99 10.06
C LYS A 337 2.11 -5.89 8.76
N ARG A 338 0.90 -6.44 8.73
CA ARG A 338 0.00 -6.28 7.58
C ARG A 338 -0.34 -4.80 7.35
N PHE A 339 -0.58 -4.03 8.41
CA PHE A 339 -0.75 -2.58 8.29
C PHE A 339 0.49 -1.89 7.72
N GLU A 340 1.69 -2.23 8.21
CA GLU A 340 2.95 -1.71 7.67
C GLU A 340 3.07 -1.95 6.16
N ASN A 341 2.70 -3.15 5.71
CA ASN A 341 2.73 -3.48 4.30
C ASN A 341 1.77 -2.60 3.50
N LEU A 342 0.52 -2.47 3.96
CA LEU A 342 -0.50 -1.62 3.31
C LEU A 342 -0.11 -0.13 3.32
N TYR A 343 0.49 0.35 4.40
CA TYR A 343 1.02 1.70 4.53
C TYR A 343 2.11 1.95 3.50
N ASN A 344 3.08 1.06 3.40
CA ASN A 344 4.18 1.20 2.46
C ASN A 344 3.72 1.01 1.01
N GLU A 345 2.77 0.10 0.74
CA GLU A 345 2.14 -0.07 -0.58
C GLU A 345 1.44 1.21 -1.03
N TYR A 346 0.74 1.91 -0.12
CA TYR A 346 0.14 3.20 -0.40
C TYR A 346 1.18 4.23 -0.85
N PHE A 347 2.35 4.31 -0.19
CA PHE A 347 3.42 5.22 -0.63
C PHE A 347 4.07 4.80 -1.95
N THR A 348 4.22 3.51 -2.22
CA THR A 348 4.65 3.01 -3.54
C THR A 348 3.65 3.41 -4.63
N LEU A 349 2.35 3.31 -4.34
CA LEU A 349 1.28 3.71 -5.24
C LEU A 349 1.32 5.22 -5.51
N LEU A 350 1.50 6.04 -4.46
CA LEU A 350 1.70 7.49 -4.60
C LEU A 350 2.93 7.84 -5.44
N ASP A 351 4.07 7.22 -5.18
CA ASP A 351 5.31 7.51 -5.93
C ASP A 351 5.16 7.16 -7.41
N SER A 352 4.55 6.00 -7.71
CA SER A 352 4.22 5.58 -9.08
C SER A 352 3.27 6.56 -9.77
N TYR A 353 2.21 6.99 -9.08
CA TYR A 353 1.26 7.97 -9.60
C TYR A 353 1.93 9.32 -9.88
N TYR A 354 2.67 9.85 -8.91
CA TYR A 354 3.36 11.13 -9.07
C TYR A 354 4.45 11.08 -10.14
N GLY A 355 5.14 9.95 -10.29
CA GLY A 355 6.07 9.73 -11.40
C GLY A 355 5.39 9.82 -12.77
N LYS A 356 4.16 9.31 -12.89
CA LYS A 356 3.37 9.41 -14.13
C LYS A 356 2.86 10.82 -14.40
N VAL A 357 2.44 11.56 -13.38
CA VAL A 357 2.06 12.98 -13.51
C VAL A 357 3.26 13.81 -13.96
N ALA A 358 4.44 13.59 -13.37
CA ALA A 358 5.68 14.22 -13.80
C ALA A 358 6.04 13.87 -15.26
N ASN A 359 5.84 12.61 -15.65
CA ASN A 359 6.04 12.18 -17.04
C ASN A 359 5.04 12.85 -18.01
N ALA A 360 3.79 13.06 -17.60
CA ALA A 360 2.84 13.81 -18.42
C ALA A 360 3.28 15.27 -18.62
N LEU A 361 3.76 15.95 -17.58
CA LEU A 361 4.35 17.29 -17.73
C LEU A 361 5.56 17.28 -18.67
N LYS A 362 6.37 16.22 -18.65
CA LYS A 362 7.48 16.04 -19.60
C LYS A 362 6.98 15.83 -21.04
N ILE A 363 5.92 15.04 -21.25
CA ILE A 363 5.26 14.91 -22.56
C ILE A 363 4.79 16.27 -23.08
N ALA A 364 4.23 17.11 -22.20
CA ALA A 364 3.81 18.46 -22.58
C ALA A 364 5.00 19.31 -23.05
N GLN A 365 6.16 19.15 -22.41
CA GLN A 365 7.40 19.86 -22.77
C GLN A 365 7.98 19.36 -24.09
N ASP A 366 8.14 18.04 -24.23
CA ASP A 366 8.72 17.40 -25.42
C ASP A 366 7.86 17.66 -26.67
N ASN A 367 6.55 17.78 -26.50
CA ASN A 367 5.62 18.11 -27.59
C ASN A 367 5.42 19.62 -27.81
N GLY A 368 6.04 20.50 -27.00
CA GLY A 368 5.91 21.94 -27.14
C GLY A 368 4.47 22.44 -26.94
N LEU A 369 3.73 21.85 -26.00
CA LEU A 369 2.34 22.25 -25.73
C LEU A 369 2.27 23.64 -25.07
N ALA A 370 3.28 23.99 -24.28
CA ALA A 370 3.41 25.27 -23.59
C ALA A 370 4.87 25.73 -23.55
N ASP A 371 5.08 26.98 -23.15
CA ASP A 371 6.43 27.54 -23.00
C ASP A 371 7.24 26.74 -21.97
N LYS A 372 8.52 26.52 -22.29
CA LYS A 372 9.42 25.74 -21.45
C LYS A 372 9.47 26.26 -20.01
N ALA A 373 9.53 27.58 -19.83
CA ALA A 373 9.56 28.21 -18.52
C ALA A 373 8.29 27.92 -17.69
N THR A 374 7.12 27.90 -18.34
CA THR A 374 5.84 27.57 -17.70
C THR A 374 5.83 26.13 -17.22
N ILE A 375 6.27 25.19 -18.06
CA ILE A 375 6.29 23.76 -17.68
C ILE A 375 7.33 23.50 -16.59
N ASP A 376 8.52 24.09 -16.69
CA ASP A 376 9.58 23.96 -15.69
C ASP A 376 9.09 24.48 -14.32
N ALA A 377 8.36 25.60 -14.31
CA ALA A 377 7.73 26.14 -13.10
C ALA A 377 6.69 25.17 -12.51
N LYS A 378 5.80 24.62 -13.35
CA LYS A 378 4.78 23.64 -12.91
C LYS A 378 5.37 22.33 -12.41
N GLN A 379 6.44 21.85 -13.03
CA GLN A 379 7.18 20.69 -12.52
C GLN A 379 7.84 20.99 -11.16
N SER A 380 8.29 22.22 -10.92
CA SER A 380 8.85 22.60 -9.61
C SER A 380 7.76 22.71 -8.54
N GLU A 381 6.64 23.35 -8.86
CA GLU A 381 5.47 23.44 -7.98
C GLU A 381 4.96 22.06 -7.60
N PHE A 382 4.77 21.18 -8.59
CA PHE A 382 4.37 19.79 -8.36
C PHE A 382 5.32 19.04 -7.42
N ARG A 383 6.64 19.18 -7.61
CA ARG A 383 7.64 18.55 -6.74
C ARG A 383 7.50 19.01 -5.28
N ASN A 384 7.32 20.31 -5.06
CA ASN A 384 7.16 20.87 -3.73
C ASN A 384 5.86 20.38 -3.06
N LEU A 385 4.73 20.46 -3.77
CA LEU A 385 3.43 20.01 -3.27
C LEU A 385 3.43 18.51 -2.96
N LYS A 386 4.09 17.71 -3.80
CA LYS A 386 4.28 16.27 -3.58
C LYS A 386 5.05 15.99 -2.28
N ASP A 387 6.19 16.64 -2.10
CA ASP A 387 7.06 16.41 -0.95
C ASP A 387 6.39 16.86 0.36
N GLU A 388 5.65 17.95 0.32
CA GLU A 388 4.83 18.42 1.44
C GLU A 388 3.73 17.40 1.79
N ALA A 389 2.96 16.95 0.80
CA ALA A 389 1.89 15.98 0.98
C ALA A 389 2.39 14.66 1.59
N VAL A 390 3.49 14.12 1.07
CA VAL A 390 4.10 12.88 1.59
C VAL A 390 4.52 13.06 3.06
N LYS A 391 5.19 14.17 3.39
CA LYS A 391 5.63 14.44 4.76
C LYS A 391 4.45 14.61 5.72
N GLU A 392 3.40 15.30 5.31
CA GLU A 392 2.20 15.50 6.13
C GLU A 392 1.51 14.16 6.44
N ILE A 393 1.34 13.31 5.42
CA ILE A 393 0.75 11.98 5.59
C ILE A 393 1.62 11.13 6.54
N GLN A 394 2.94 11.09 6.31
CA GLN A 394 3.87 10.35 7.17
C GLN A 394 3.84 10.83 8.62
N ALA A 395 3.85 12.15 8.84
CA ALA A 395 3.82 12.75 10.17
C ALA A 395 2.51 12.45 10.91
N SER A 396 1.38 12.51 10.21
CA SER A 396 0.07 12.24 10.81
C SER A 396 -0.11 10.78 11.21
N ILE A 397 0.28 9.84 10.34
CA ILE A 397 0.16 8.41 10.62
C ILE A 397 1.18 8.02 11.69
N ASN A 398 2.39 8.57 11.67
CA ASN A 398 3.44 8.28 12.66
C ASN A 398 3.57 6.76 12.93
N ILE A 399 3.84 5.98 11.89
CA ILE A 399 3.88 4.51 11.99
C ILE A 399 4.93 4.00 13.00
N LYS A 400 5.96 4.82 13.30
CA LYS A 400 6.97 4.53 14.32
C LYS A 400 6.37 4.36 15.72
N GLU A 401 5.32 5.11 16.05
CA GLU A 401 4.61 4.98 17.32
C GLU A 401 4.02 3.58 17.48
N LEU A 402 3.41 3.03 16.41
CA LEU A 402 2.88 1.68 16.39
C LEU A 402 3.99 0.64 16.59
N TYR A 403 5.11 0.74 15.84
CA TYR A 403 6.23 -0.20 16.00
C TYR A 403 6.80 -0.21 17.41
N ASN A 404 7.09 0.97 17.94
CA ASN A 404 7.68 1.12 19.26
C ASN A 404 6.82 0.50 20.36
N ASN A 405 5.50 0.47 20.18
CA ASN A 405 4.60 -0.20 21.12
C ASN A 405 4.50 -1.71 20.86
N THR A 406 4.36 -2.12 19.60
CA THR A 406 4.29 -3.53 19.19
C THR A 406 5.54 -4.32 19.60
N ASP A 407 6.75 -3.75 19.48
CA ASP A 407 8.01 -4.41 19.83
C ASP A 407 8.15 -4.75 21.33
N LYS A 408 7.31 -4.13 22.17
CA LYS A 408 7.23 -4.42 23.61
C LYS A 408 6.42 -5.68 23.90
N ILE A 409 5.61 -6.16 22.95
CA ILE A 409 4.85 -7.41 23.09
C ILE A 409 5.78 -8.60 22.83
N LYS A 410 6.03 -9.40 23.86
CA LYS A 410 6.89 -10.60 23.82
C LYS A 410 6.04 -11.86 23.66
N TYR A 411 5.49 -12.04 22.47
CA TYR A 411 4.48 -13.06 22.13
C TYR A 411 5.03 -14.47 21.85
N ARG A 412 6.35 -14.65 21.72
CA ARG A 412 6.97 -15.97 21.45
C ARG A 412 7.07 -16.91 22.66
N TYR A 413 6.62 -16.48 23.83
CA TYR A 413 6.49 -17.35 24.99
C TYR A 413 5.09 -17.97 24.97
N ARG A 414 4.94 -19.14 24.31
CA ARG A 414 3.76 -19.98 24.55
C ARG A 414 3.85 -20.44 26.00
N ILE A 415 2.98 -19.90 26.84
CA ILE A 415 2.89 -20.38 28.22
C ILE A 415 2.19 -21.72 28.11
N PHE A 416 2.90 -22.81 28.41
CA PHE A 416 2.38 -24.18 28.32
C PHE A 416 1.61 -24.62 29.55
#